data_AF-K0T060-F1
#
_entry.id   AF-K0T060-F1
#
_cell.length_a   1.000
_cell.length_b   1.000
_cell.length_c   1.000
_cell.angle_alpha   90.00
_cell.angle_beta   90.00
_cell.angle_gamma   90.00
#
_symmetry.space_group_name_H-M   'P 1'
#
loop_
_entity.id
_entity.type
_entity.pdbx_description
1 polymer ?
#
loop_
_entity_poly.entity_id
_entity_poly.type
_entity_poly.pdbx_seq_one_letter_code
_entity_poly.pdbx_strand_id
1 'polypeptide(L)'
;MRLKVNLYITGDLAFYAIILGKDGMSPKWCHLCQVKEKERAEGVLGELWTIKSYVDAYETKVATGQYSHPSTKSYMGVKTRVWWDFIPISHYVVPLLHCLIGVGNDILNKFRRIVADEIECLPEEEVEAIKAFRDAGDKVKRIKEELTMFKNAQDKGKEMKSLEGKIGRRQSRRSKLMAFALTGLAPSDSAVDLIEVSSDDESDTEDNGDELNTVDMTTLNPQMQSQIVEVNVEIARMENELGELKKEKKKIEVRLDDAKKFAETIKNSLDRLRKKRRKTVNGVEAKMYQLLKMYNVKIQAYHGGSMTGKDLIKIMSNAHEIFPKLAEIFEMGKKEDGMSKDDIYKLCEDTRRLFVLWDGAFSYASKINPTADDIAKYEMFVEAAVEAHVAYGCNVTPKVHLMWKHVAGQMKLPGGLGQKREDWVEKLHQIKGRIRKQLESSKNMDQRALTMARNEERDSDPKVKAERDQIEAESSTGKRKDRVSVEEVRREARVAARDKALSDWVAAKSQCPRVPGAN
;
A
#
# COMPACT_ATOMS: atom_id res chain seq x y z
N MET A 1 -29.22 -7.25 33.73
CA MET A 1 -28.68 -7.74 32.44
C MET A 1 -27.78 -6.65 31.87
N ARG A 2 -26.45 -6.85 31.80
CA ARG A 2 -25.56 -5.84 31.17
C ARG A 2 -25.65 -6.02 29.65
N LEU A 3 -26.02 -4.96 28.94
CA LEU A 3 -26.04 -4.95 27.48
C LEU A 3 -24.60 -5.11 26.98
N LYS A 4 -24.31 -6.16 26.21
CA LYS A 4 -23.00 -6.36 25.59
C LYS A 4 -22.99 -5.63 24.24
N VAL A 5 -22.29 -4.51 24.17
CA VAL A 5 -22.12 -3.73 22.94
C VAL A 5 -20.85 -4.19 22.23
N ASN A 6 -20.98 -4.58 20.95
CA ASN A 6 -19.83 -4.86 20.09
C ASN A 6 -19.61 -3.65 19.18
N LEU A 7 -18.45 -3.00 19.32
CA LEU A 7 -18.04 -1.87 18.49
C LEU A 7 -17.22 -2.37 17.30
N TYR A 8 -17.54 -1.87 16.11
CA TYR A 8 -16.81 -2.15 14.88
C TYR A 8 -16.33 -0.85 14.27
N ILE A 9 -15.10 -0.85 13.75
CA ILE A 9 -14.48 0.31 13.13
C ILE A 9 -14.48 0.13 11.62
N THR A 10 -15.03 1.11 10.90
CA THR A 10 -15.09 1.15 9.44
C THR A 10 -14.46 2.45 8.94
N GLY A 11 -13.57 2.38 7.96
CA GLY A 11 -12.90 3.54 7.38
C GLY A 11 -11.83 3.11 6.38
N ASP A 12 -11.05 4.04 5.85
CA ASP A 12 -9.99 3.69 4.91
C ASP A 12 -8.71 3.20 5.61
N LEU A 13 -7.76 2.69 4.82
CA LEU A 13 -6.49 2.17 5.34
C LEU A 13 -5.58 3.24 5.94
N ALA A 14 -5.72 4.51 5.56
CA ALA A 14 -4.95 5.60 6.13
C ALA A 14 -5.49 5.93 7.53
N PHE A 15 -6.81 5.99 7.68
CA PHE A 15 -7.47 6.14 8.96
C PHE A 15 -7.08 5.01 9.92
N TYR A 16 -7.12 3.75 9.48
CA TYR A 16 -6.67 2.62 10.31
C TYR A 16 -5.21 2.73 10.71
N ALA A 17 -4.36 3.15 9.78
CA ALA A 17 -2.96 3.36 10.07
C ALA A 17 -2.75 4.42 11.16
N ILE A 18 -3.50 5.53 11.12
CA ILE A 18 -3.39 6.59 12.12
C ILE A 18 -3.81 6.08 13.51
N ILE A 19 -5.02 5.50 13.62
CA ILE A 19 -5.59 5.11 14.92
C ILE A 19 -4.88 3.90 15.56
N LEU A 20 -4.28 3.04 14.74
CA LEU A 20 -3.43 1.92 15.20
C LEU A 20 -1.96 2.31 15.35
N GLY A 21 -1.65 3.61 15.19
CA GLY A 21 -0.31 4.15 15.35
C GLY A 21 0.71 3.73 14.30
N LYS A 22 0.27 3.23 13.15
CA LYS A 22 1.06 2.92 11.94
C LYS A 22 1.06 4.05 10.91
N ASP A 23 1.00 5.32 11.31
CA ASP A 23 0.86 6.44 10.38
C ASP A 23 1.95 6.45 9.27
N GLY A 24 1.51 6.57 8.01
CA GLY A 24 2.34 6.47 6.81
C GLY A 24 2.90 5.07 6.50
N MET A 25 2.53 4.02 7.25
CA MET A 25 3.05 2.66 7.08
C MET A 25 2.07 1.67 6.47
N SER A 26 0.82 2.06 6.16
CA SER A 26 -0.17 1.18 5.51
C SER A 26 0.26 0.60 4.16
N PRO A 27 1.12 1.24 3.33
CA PRO A 27 1.65 0.59 2.13
C PRO A 27 2.64 -0.53 2.45
N LYS A 28 3.30 -0.47 3.61
CA LYS A 28 4.43 -1.35 3.96
C LYS A 28 4.02 -2.49 4.89
N TRP A 29 3.07 -2.27 5.80
CA TRP A 29 2.65 -3.23 6.82
C TRP A 29 1.14 -3.48 6.76
N CYS A 30 0.74 -4.74 6.96
CA CYS A 30 -0.67 -5.04 7.18
C CYS A 30 -1.11 -4.56 8.57
N HIS A 31 -2.36 -4.12 8.69
CA HIS A 31 -2.92 -3.69 9.96
C HIS A 31 -3.58 -4.85 10.74
N LEU A 32 -3.90 -5.95 10.07
CA LEU A 32 -4.54 -7.13 10.66
C LEU A 32 -3.56 -8.26 10.97
N CYS A 33 -2.43 -8.34 10.26
CA CYS A 33 -1.34 -9.27 10.59
C CYS A 33 0.05 -8.65 10.47
N GLN A 34 1.05 -9.35 11.00
CA GLN A 34 2.42 -8.89 11.16
C GLN A 34 3.28 -8.98 9.87
N VAL A 35 2.67 -9.08 8.69
CA VAL A 35 3.41 -9.18 7.41
C VAL A 35 3.79 -7.82 6.82
N LYS A 36 4.99 -7.78 6.25
CA LYS A 36 5.51 -6.65 5.47
C LYS A 36 5.32 -6.86 3.97
N GLU A 37 5.61 -5.83 3.19
CA GLU A 37 5.37 -5.77 1.74
C GLU A 37 5.88 -6.99 0.95
N LYS A 38 7.09 -7.47 1.22
CA LYS A 38 7.66 -8.62 0.51
C LYS A 38 6.90 -9.93 0.80
N GLU A 39 6.62 -10.20 2.07
CA GLU A 39 5.92 -11.41 2.52
C GLU A 39 4.48 -11.46 1.97
N ARG A 40 3.84 -10.28 1.79
CA ARG A 40 2.52 -10.23 1.16
C ARG A 40 2.54 -10.64 -0.30
N ALA A 41 3.61 -10.30 -1.04
CA ALA A 41 3.77 -10.68 -2.44
C ALA A 41 3.88 -12.20 -2.61
N GLU A 42 4.41 -12.88 -1.59
CA GLU A 42 4.53 -14.35 -1.51
C GLU A 42 3.24 -15.03 -1.02
N GLY A 43 2.21 -14.25 -0.68
CA GLY A 43 0.93 -14.78 -0.21
C GLY A 43 0.94 -15.31 1.23
N VAL A 44 1.90 -14.90 2.04
CA VAL A 44 2.00 -15.31 3.45
C VAL A 44 0.88 -14.67 4.28
N LEU A 45 0.21 -15.46 5.13
CA LEU A 45 -0.58 -14.96 6.25
C LEU A 45 0.29 -15.02 7.49
N GLY A 46 0.77 -13.86 7.94
CA GLY A 46 1.51 -13.76 9.19
C GLY A 46 0.59 -13.80 10.42
N GLU A 47 1.20 -13.78 11.59
CA GLU A 47 0.51 -13.74 12.86
C GLU A 47 -0.47 -12.55 12.92
N LEU A 48 -1.70 -12.82 13.37
CA LEU A 48 -2.71 -11.78 13.51
C LEU A 48 -2.32 -10.81 14.63
N TRP A 49 -2.49 -9.52 14.37
CA TRP A 49 -2.35 -8.53 15.42
C TRP A 49 -3.46 -8.69 16.45
N THR A 50 -3.08 -8.60 17.72
CA THR A 50 -3.98 -8.29 18.83
C THR A 50 -3.72 -6.86 19.29
N ILE A 51 -4.68 -6.26 20.00
CA ILE A 51 -4.45 -4.93 20.60
C ILE A 51 -3.26 -4.98 21.56
N LYS A 52 -3.15 -6.05 22.35
CA LYS A 52 -2.00 -6.27 23.23
C LYS A 52 -0.69 -6.23 22.44
N SER A 53 -0.57 -6.99 21.36
CA SER A 53 0.65 -6.97 20.53
C SER A 53 0.96 -5.60 19.92
N TYR A 54 -0.06 -4.78 19.62
CA TYR A 54 0.16 -3.40 19.19
C TYR A 54 0.72 -2.51 20.29
N VAL A 55 0.22 -2.67 21.53
CA VAL A 55 0.72 -1.97 22.71
C VAL A 55 2.14 -2.43 23.02
N ASP A 56 2.39 -3.73 23.06
CA ASP A 56 3.71 -4.32 23.29
C ASP A 56 4.73 -3.86 22.23
N ALA A 57 4.32 -3.77 20.96
CA ALA A 57 5.15 -3.24 19.88
C ALA A 57 5.52 -1.76 20.08
N TYR A 58 4.59 -0.95 20.60
CA TYR A 58 4.86 0.45 20.94
C TYR A 58 5.77 0.57 22.17
N GLU A 59 5.54 -0.22 23.21
CA GLU A 59 6.38 -0.24 24.41
C GLU A 59 7.80 -0.73 24.10
N THR A 60 7.94 -1.76 23.26
CA THR A 60 9.24 -2.23 22.76
C THR A 60 9.97 -1.12 22.00
N LYS A 61 9.26 -0.36 21.15
CA LYS A 61 9.84 0.82 20.47
C LYS A 61 10.37 1.85 21.46
N VAL A 62 9.61 2.13 22.53
CA VAL A 62 10.00 3.07 23.60
C VAL A 62 11.22 2.55 24.37
N ALA A 63 11.21 1.28 24.75
CA ALA A 63 12.26 0.64 25.55
C ALA A 63 13.58 0.49 24.77
N THR A 64 13.52 0.16 23.48
CA THR A 64 14.72 -0.05 22.63
C THR A 64 15.42 1.24 22.19
N GLY A 65 15.06 2.39 22.78
CA GLY A 65 15.81 3.62 22.55
C GLY A 65 15.84 4.10 21.10
N GLN A 66 14.89 3.67 20.24
CA GLN A 66 14.85 4.08 18.83
C GLN A 66 14.38 5.56 18.69
N TYR A 67 15.12 6.49 19.30
CA TYR A 67 14.86 7.93 19.42
C TYR A 67 15.67 8.79 18.45
N SER A 68 16.22 8.21 17.39
CA SER A 68 16.73 9.03 16.28
C SER A 68 15.54 9.49 15.41
N HIS A 69 14.99 10.65 15.75
CA HIS A 69 13.85 11.37 15.15
C HIS A 69 12.45 10.67 15.18
N PRO A 70 11.39 11.37 15.69
CA PRO A 70 10.02 10.85 15.78
C PRO A 70 9.40 10.37 14.46
N SER A 71 9.92 10.83 13.32
CA SER A 71 9.34 10.61 11.99
C SER A 71 9.84 9.36 11.27
N THR A 72 10.91 8.69 11.74
CA THR A 72 11.70 7.78 10.87
C THR A 72 11.84 6.34 11.34
N LYS A 73 11.82 6.03 12.65
CA LYS A 73 11.93 4.65 13.15
C LYS A 73 10.59 4.12 13.69
N SER A 74 10.25 2.89 13.30
CA SER A 74 9.02 2.19 13.66
C SER A 74 9.33 0.73 13.99
N TYR A 75 8.73 0.19 15.03
CA TYR A 75 8.83 -1.25 15.32
C TYR A 75 7.67 -1.98 14.64
N MET A 76 7.98 -2.84 13.66
CA MET A 76 6.97 -3.53 12.83
C MET A 76 5.93 -2.58 12.19
N GLY A 77 6.34 -1.35 11.89
CA GLY A 77 5.48 -0.29 11.36
C GLY A 77 4.70 0.52 12.40
N VAL A 78 4.73 0.16 13.69
CA VAL A 78 4.12 0.94 14.79
C VAL A 78 5.04 2.10 15.18
N LYS A 79 4.45 3.30 15.25
CA LYS A 79 5.10 4.58 15.57
C LYS A 79 4.54 5.21 16.82
N THR A 80 3.22 5.16 17.02
CA THR A 80 2.55 5.74 18.19
C THR A 80 1.68 4.69 18.88
N ARG A 81 1.26 4.98 20.11
CA ARG A 81 0.30 4.14 20.83
C ARG A 81 -1.04 4.14 20.10
N VAL A 82 -1.76 3.01 20.17
CA VAL A 82 -3.11 2.90 19.61
C VAL A 82 -4.07 3.84 20.34
N TRP A 83 -5.06 4.36 19.62
CA TRP A 83 -6.04 5.29 20.21
C TRP A 83 -7.11 4.58 21.04
N TRP A 84 -7.55 3.40 20.59
CA TRP A 84 -8.60 2.61 21.24
C TRP A 84 -8.09 1.21 21.55
N ASP A 85 -7.47 1.06 22.73
CA ASP A 85 -6.91 -0.20 23.21
C ASP A 85 -7.97 -1.19 23.78
N PHE A 86 -9.25 -0.83 23.70
CA PHE A 86 -10.35 -1.68 24.13
C PHE A 86 -11.15 -2.30 22.97
N ILE A 87 -10.92 -1.86 21.72
CA ILE A 87 -11.60 -2.41 20.54
C ILE A 87 -10.72 -3.50 19.92
N PRO A 88 -11.16 -4.77 19.83
CA PRO A 88 -10.35 -5.84 19.24
C PRO A 88 -9.93 -5.53 17.80
N ILE A 89 -8.71 -5.92 17.40
CA ILE A 89 -8.22 -5.74 16.02
C ILE A 89 -9.13 -6.44 14.99
N SER A 90 -9.72 -7.58 15.35
CA SER A 90 -10.69 -8.29 14.51
C SER A 90 -11.95 -7.48 14.18
N HIS A 91 -12.21 -6.39 14.91
CA HIS A 91 -13.34 -5.49 14.68
C HIS A 91 -13.00 -4.29 13.78
N TYR A 92 -11.76 -4.17 13.31
CA TYR A 92 -11.35 -3.20 12.29
C TYR A 92 -11.64 -3.81 10.92
N VAL A 93 -12.76 -3.39 10.33
CA VAL A 93 -13.40 -4.05 9.20
C VAL A 93 -12.62 -3.75 7.92
N VAL A 94 -12.34 -4.77 7.10
CA VAL A 94 -11.68 -4.59 5.80
C VAL A 94 -12.54 -3.65 4.93
N PRO A 95 -11.95 -2.56 4.41
CA PRO A 95 -12.70 -1.59 3.63
C PRO A 95 -12.88 -2.10 2.20
N LEU A 96 -14.00 -2.80 1.95
CA LEU A 96 -14.28 -3.46 0.68
C LEU A 96 -14.36 -2.46 -0.49
N LEU A 97 -14.93 -1.27 -0.28
CA LEU A 97 -15.00 -0.23 -1.30
C LEU A 97 -13.60 0.29 -1.63
N HIS A 98 -12.76 0.57 -0.63
CA HIS A 98 -11.39 1.02 -0.90
C HIS A 98 -10.52 -0.08 -1.51
N CYS A 99 -10.77 -1.34 -1.18
CA CYS A 99 -10.14 -2.49 -1.82
C CYS A 99 -10.54 -2.56 -3.30
N LEU A 100 -11.84 -2.47 -3.61
CA LEU A 100 -12.36 -2.44 -4.97
C LEU A 100 -11.74 -1.32 -5.80
N ILE A 101 -11.67 -0.11 -5.24
CA ILE A 101 -11.06 1.05 -5.90
C ILE A 101 -9.57 0.82 -6.17
N GLY A 102 -8.84 0.24 -5.22
CA GLY A 102 -7.41 -0.02 -5.39
C GLY A 102 -7.14 -1.09 -6.45
N VAL A 103 -7.81 -2.23 -6.35
CA VAL A 103 -7.66 -3.35 -7.29
C VAL A 103 -8.08 -2.95 -8.69
N GLY A 104 -9.27 -2.35 -8.84
CA GLY A 104 -9.81 -1.99 -10.14
C GLY A 104 -8.98 -0.93 -10.87
N ASN A 105 -8.48 0.08 -10.15
CA ASN A 105 -7.61 1.08 -10.77
C ASN A 105 -6.22 0.53 -11.11
N ASP A 106 -5.66 -0.40 -10.33
CA ASP A 106 -4.36 -1.01 -10.67
C ASP A 106 -4.44 -1.78 -12.00
N ILE A 107 -5.47 -2.63 -12.15
CA ILE A 107 -5.74 -3.39 -13.38
C ILE A 107 -5.95 -2.43 -14.55
N LEU A 108 -6.83 -1.45 -14.39
CA LEU A 108 -7.19 -0.54 -15.48
C LEU A 108 -6.02 0.36 -15.89
N ASN A 109 -5.23 0.86 -14.94
CA ASN A 109 -4.07 1.69 -15.26
C ASN A 109 -3.02 0.88 -16.02
N LYS A 110 -2.82 -0.40 -15.66
CA LYS A 110 -1.96 -1.30 -16.42
C LYS A 110 -2.49 -1.55 -17.82
N PHE A 111 -3.76 -1.91 -17.95
CA PHE A 111 -4.42 -2.11 -19.25
C PHE A 111 -4.28 -0.88 -20.15
N ARG A 112 -4.63 0.31 -19.64
CA ARG A 112 -4.51 1.58 -20.39
C ARG A 112 -3.09 1.89 -20.81
N ARG A 113 -2.11 1.56 -19.98
CA ARG A 113 -0.69 1.73 -20.32
C ARG A 113 -0.30 0.81 -21.48
N ILE A 114 -0.68 -0.47 -21.43
CA ILE A 114 -0.39 -1.42 -22.52
C ILE A 114 -1.06 -0.96 -23.83
N VAL A 115 -2.33 -0.55 -23.77
CA VAL A 115 -3.05 -0.02 -24.95
C VAL A 115 -2.33 1.21 -25.52
N ALA A 116 -1.92 2.15 -24.67
CA ALA A 116 -1.22 3.35 -25.10
C ALA A 116 0.16 3.05 -25.70
N ASP A 117 0.92 2.14 -25.10
CA ASP A 117 2.31 1.88 -25.49
C ASP A 117 2.40 0.92 -26.71
N GLU A 118 1.48 -0.05 -26.84
CA GLU A 118 1.59 -1.16 -27.82
C GLU A 118 0.53 -1.14 -28.94
N ILE A 119 -0.59 -0.44 -28.76
CA ILE A 119 -1.72 -0.46 -29.71
C ILE A 119 -1.91 0.90 -30.39
N GLU A 120 -1.93 1.99 -29.61
CA GLU A 120 -2.16 3.35 -30.12
C GLU A 120 -1.02 3.83 -31.04
N CYS A 121 -1.35 4.48 -32.15
CA CYS A 121 -0.37 5.23 -32.96
C CYS A 121 0.10 6.47 -32.17
N LEU A 122 1.30 6.39 -31.61
CA LEU A 122 1.88 7.48 -30.85
C LEU A 122 2.67 8.45 -31.75
N PRO A 123 2.63 9.76 -31.49
CA PRO A 123 3.57 10.70 -32.09
C PRO A 123 5.02 10.29 -31.79
N GLU A 124 5.94 10.55 -32.72
CA GLU A 124 7.35 10.17 -32.62
C GLU A 124 8.01 10.70 -31.33
N GLU A 125 7.71 11.95 -30.96
CA GLU A 125 8.14 12.59 -29.70
C GLU A 125 7.69 11.80 -28.45
N GLU A 126 6.51 11.18 -28.49
CA GLU A 126 6.01 10.37 -27.37
C GLU A 126 6.68 8.99 -27.32
N VAL A 127 6.95 8.38 -28.48
CA VAL A 127 7.69 7.11 -28.57
C VAL A 127 9.10 7.28 -27.99
N GLU A 128 9.79 8.35 -28.36
CA GLU A 128 11.10 8.69 -27.81
C GLU A 128 11.05 8.91 -26.30
N ALA A 129 10.04 9.63 -25.80
CA ALA A 129 9.85 9.85 -24.37
C ALA A 129 9.58 8.55 -23.59
N ILE A 130 8.83 7.61 -24.16
CA ILE A 130 8.58 6.28 -23.55
C ILE A 130 9.87 5.48 -23.48
N LYS A 131 10.65 5.44 -24.56
CA LYS A 131 11.95 4.75 -24.60
C LYS A 131 12.91 5.35 -23.57
N ALA A 132 13.03 6.68 -23.54
CA ALA A 132 13.84 7.40 -22.57
C ALA A 132 13.40 7.11 -21.12
N PHE A 133 12.09 7.01 -20.87
CA PHE A 133 11.56 6.68 -19.54
C PHE A 133 11.92 5.25 -19.12
N ARG A 134 11.83 4.29 -20.06
CA ARG A 134 12.24 2.89 -19.83
C ARG A 134 13.74 2.82 -19.50
N ASP A 135 14.58 3.46 -20.30
CA ASP A 135 16.03 3.49 -20.11
C ASP A 135 16.43 4.17 -18.79
N ALA A 136 15.73 5.24 -18.42
CA ALA A 136 15.90 5.90 -17.12
C ALA A 136 15.50 4.99 -15.95
N GLY A 137 14.40 4.24 -16.09
CA GLY A 137 13.96 3.23 -15.12
C GLY A 137 14.99 2.12 -14.92
N ASP A 138 15.55 1.59 -16.01
CA ASP A 138 16.58 0.56 -15.98
C ASP A 138 17.87 1.08 -15.33
N LYS A 139 18.24 2.34 -15.60
CA LYS A 139 19.37 3.00 -14.93
C LYS A 139 19.15 3.13 -13.42
N VAL A 140 17.96 3.52 -12.97
CA VAL A 140 17.61 3.56 -11.54
C VAL A 140 17.70 2.18 -10.92
N LYS A 141 17.22 1.14 -11.60
CA LYS A 141 17.30 -0.25 -11.13
C LYS A 141 18.76 -0.69 -10.94
N ARG A 142 19.62 -0.49 -11.94
CA ARG A 142 21.05 -0.82 -11.87
C ARG A 142 21.77 -0.13 -10.70
N ILE A 143 21.56 1.18 -10.52
CA ILE A 143 22.19 1.92 -9.41
C ILE A 143 21.65 1.45 -8.05
N LYS A 144 20.37 1.07 -7.98
CA LYS A 144 19.78 0.52 -6.75
C LYS A 144 20.36 -0.85 -6.41
N GLU A 145 20.61 -1.69 -7.41
CA GLU A 145 21.34 -2.95 -7.27
C GLU A 145 22.78 -2.71 -6.82
N GLU A 146 23.50 -1.75 -7.42
CA GLU A 146 24.85 -1.30 -7.01
C GLU A 146 24.86 -0.88 -5.52
N LEU A 147 23.91 -0.06 -5.09
CA LEU A 147 23.78 0.35 -3.68
C LEU A 147 23.44 -0.83 -2.74
N THR A 148 22.66 -1.78 -3.21
CA THR A 148 22.30 -2.98 -2.44
C THR A 148 23.52 -3.90 -2.30
N MET A 149 24.27 -4.09 -3.39
CA MET A 149 25.55 -4.79 -3.39
C MET A 149 26.54 -4.12 -2.44
N PHE A 150 26.69 -2.78 -2.47
CA PHE A 150 27.55 -2.06 -1.53
C PHE A 150 27.17 -2.34 -0.05
N LYS A 151 25.87 -2.46 0.25
CA LYS A 151 25.37 -2.72 1.61
C LYS A 151 25.50 -4.19 2.04
N ASN A 152 25.33 -5.13 1.11
CA ASN A 152 25.25 -6.56 1.39
C ASN A 152 26.58 -7.30 1.14
N ALA A 153 27.48 -6.73 0.33
CA ALA A 153 28.74 -7.35 -0.03
C ALA A 153 29.64 -7.55 1.20
N GLN A 154 30.43 -8.62 1.11
CA GLN A 154 31.28 -9.15 2.16
C GLN A 154 32.46 -8.22 2.54
N ASP A 155 32.82 -7.29 1.66
CA ASP A 155 33.95 -6.38 1.85
C ASP A 155 33.48 -5.04 2.44
N LYS A 156 33.03 -4.07 1.63
CA LYS A 156 32.88 -2.66 2.04
C LYS A 156 31.75 -2.35 3.04
N GLY A 157 30.56 -2.95 2.88
CA GLY A 157 29.40 -2.65 3.73
C GLY A 157 29.52 -3.24 5.14
N LYS A 158 30.06 -4.46 5.24
CA LYS A 158 30.40 -5.10 6.51
C LYS A 158 31.61 -4.44 7.17
N GLU A 159 32.63 -4.09 6.38
CA GLU A 159 33.80 -3.35 6.84
C GLU A 159 33.41 -2.00 7.44
N MET A 160 32.50 -1.24 6.80
CA MET A 160 31.99 0.02 7.33
C MET A 160 31.34 -0.16 8.72
N LYS A 161 30.47 -1.15 8.89
CA LYS A 161 29.84 -1.46 10.20
C LYS A 161 30.86 -1.96 11.23
N SER A 162 31.81 -2.77 10.80
CA SER A 162 32.89 -3.29 11.64
C SER A 162 33.81 -2.16 12.13
N LEU A 163 34.17 -1.21 11.27
CA LEU A 163 34.94 -0.02 11.62
C LEU A 163 34.17 0.85 12.61
N GLU A 164 32.86 1.08 12.41
CA GLU A 164 32.01 1.79 13.38
C GLU A 164 32.02 1.10 14.76
N GLY A 165 31.87 -0.23 14.81
CA GLY A 165 31.95 -0.98 16.06
C GLY A 165 33.35 -0.98 16.70
N LYS A 166 34.43 -1.03 15.90
CA LYS A 166 35.81 -0.94 16.40
C LYS A 166 36.12 0.45 16.97
N ILE A 167 35.70 1.52 16.31
CA ILE A 167 35.86 2.90 16.79
C ILE A 167 35.11 3.08 18.12
N GLY A 168 33.85 2.65 18.21
CA GLY A 168 33.07 2.73 19.45
C GLY A 168 33.73 1.99 20.62
N ARG A 169 34.24 0.77 20.39
CA ARG A 169 35.00 0.02 21.41
C ARG A 169 36.28 0.74 21.86
N ARG A 170 37.02 1.34 20.93
CA ARG A 170 38.27 2.08 21.24
C ARG A 170 37.99 3.41 21.94
N GLN A 171 36.92 4.11 21.57
CA GLN A 171 36.44 5.30 22.27
C GLN A 171 36.04 4.97 23.72
N SER A 172 35.33 3.86 23.95
CA SER A 172 35.01 3.39 25.30
C SER A 172 36.27 3.06 26.13
N ARG A 173 37.26 2.39 25.53
CA ARG A 173 38.57 2.14 26.16
C ARG A 173 39.30 3.45 26.51
N ARG A 174 39.28 4.44 25.61
CA ARG A 174 39.86 5.77 25.84
C ARG A 174 39.20 6.45 27.04
N SER A 175 37.86 6.45 27.11
CA SER A 175 37.12 7.07 28.21
C SER A 175 37.40 6.39 29.55
N LYS A 176 37.53 5.05 29.59
CA LYS A 176 37.92 4.31 30.80
C LYS A 176 39.34 4.65 31.25
N LEU A 177 40.30 4.74 30.31
CA LEU A 177 41.68 5.13 30.60
C LEU A 177 41.76 6.56 31.14
N MET A 178 41.03 7.50 30.54
CA MET A 178 40.93 8.90 31.00
C MET A 178 40.30 9.00 32.39
N ALA A 179 39.19 8.29 32.65
CA ALA A 179 38.54 8.26 33.96
C ALA A 179 39.43 7.69 35.06
N PHE A 180 40.19 6.62 34.74
CA PHE A 180 41.20 6.05 35.64
C PHE A 180 42.33 7.05 35.93
N ALA A 181 42.78 7.77 34.90
CA ALA A 181 43.82 8.80 35.00
C ALA A 181 43.43 9.95 35.95
N LEU A 182 42.14 10.30 36.00
CA LEU A 182 41.60 11.38 36.83
C LEU A 182 41.34 10.97 38.30
N THR A 183 41.05 9.69 38.56
CA THR A 183 40.55 9.23 39.88
C THR A 183 41.57 8.45 40.71
N GLY A 184 42.64 7.92 40.11
CA GLY A 184 43.74 7.24 40.80
C GLY A 184 43.39 5.92 41.50
N LEU A 185 42.17 5.40 41.36
CA LEU A 185 41.73 4.13 41.94
C LEU A 185 41.89 2.99 40.93
N ALA A 186 42.82 2.06 41.18
CA ALA A 186 43.03 0.88 40.32
C ALA A 186 41.72 0.10 40.15
N PRO A 187 41.34 -0.30 38.91
CA PRO A 187 40.36 -1.37 38.78
C PRO A 187 40.99 -2.62 39.39
N SER A 188 40.29 -3.29 40.30
CA SER A 188 40.76 -4.53 40.93
C SER A 188 41.33 -5.49 39.89
N ASP A 189 42.52 -6.04 40.15
CA ASP A 189 43.39 -6.81 39.24
C ASP A 189 42.78 -8.09 38.60
N SER A 190 41.47 -8.31 38.72
CA SER A 190 40.74 -9.36 37.98
C SER A 190 39.99 -8.85 36.75
N ALA A 191 40.08 -7.56 36.39
CA ALA A 191 39.26 -6.95 35.34
C ALA A 191 39.98 -6.65 34.01
N VAL A 192 41.30 -6.88 33.92
CA VAL A 192 42.08 -6.49 32.73
C VAL A 192 42.28 -7.65 31.73
N ASP A 193 42.16 -8.91 32.16
CA ASP A 193 42.44 -10.09 31.30
C ASP A 193 41.25 -11.02 30.99
N LEU A 194 40.02 -10.68 31.39
CA LEU A 194 38.86 -11.56 31.17
C LEU A 194 37.63 -10.83 30.64
N ILE A 195 37.71 -10.26 29.43
CA ILE A 195 36.55 -10.13 28.52
C ILE A 195 37.03 -10.32 27.06
N GLU A 196 37.60 -11.49 26.78
CA GLU A 196 37.20 -12.20 25.56
C GLU A 196 35.98 -13.03 25.95
N VAL A 197 34.95 -13.06 25.09
CA VAL A 197 33.66 -13.78 25.22
C VAL A 197 32.45 -12.86 25.53
N SER A 198 31.72 -12.63 24.42
CA SER A 198 30.28 -12.35 24.29
C SER A 198 29.66 -11.15 25.02
N SER A 199 29.38 -10.10 24.26
CA SER A 199 28.08 -9.41 24.33
C SER A 199 27.81 -8.62 23.05
N ASP A 200 26.88 -9.13 22.25
CA ASP A 200 26.15 -8.39 21.22
C ASP A 200 25.13 -7.47 21.90
N ASP A 201 25.60 -6.47 22.66
CA ASP A 201 24.74 -5.44 23.25
C ASP A 201 25.22 -4.05 22.83
N GLU A 202 24.49 -3.49 21.86
CA GLU A 202 24.50 -2.07 21.53
C GLU A 202 23.89 -1.28 22.71
N SER A 203 24.72 -0.88 23.67
CA SER A 203 24.35 0.14 24.66
C SER A 203 24.74 1.52 24.14
N ASP A 204 23.74 2.31 23.77
CA ASP A 204 23.87 3.76 23.55
C ASP A 204 24.24 4.42 24.88
N THR A 205 25.53 4.73 25.07
CA THR A 205 25.96 5.66 26.11
C THR A 205 25.66 7.07 25.64
N GLU A 206 24.73 7.73 26.35
CA GLU A 206 24.39 9.14 26.17
C GLU A 206 25.64 10.03 26.19
N ASP A 207 25.65 10.94 25.22
CA ASP A 207 26.60 12.01 25.03
C ASP A 207 26.60 12.95 26.24
N ASN A 208 27.56 12.76 27.13
CA ASN A 208 28.06 13.79 28.05
C ASN A 208 29.52 14.08 27.71
N GLY A 209 29.81 14.30 26.41
CA GLY A 209 31.16 14.41 25.85
C GLY A 209 31.86 15.77 25.98
N ASP A 210 31.25 16.77 26.62
CA ASP A 210 31.78 18.15 26.58
C ASP A 210 32.60 18.61 27.80
N GLU A 211 32.66 17.86 28.90
CA GLU A 211 33.40 18.30 30.10
C GLU A 211 34.81 17.68 30.30
N LEU A 212 35.24 16.71 29.49
CA LEU A 212 36.56 16.04 29.66
C LEU A 212 37.63 16.45 28.63
N ASN A 213 37.35 17.34 27.69
CA ASN A 213 38.31 17.72 26.63
C ASN A 213 39.41 18.69 27.09
N THR A 214 39.47 19.06 28.37
CA THR A 214 40.40 20.07 28.92
C THR A 214 41.30 19.54 30.03
N VAL A 215 41.57 18.24 30.08
CA VAL A 215 42.54 17.67 31.04
C VAL A 215 43.96 17.90 30.54
N ASP A 216 44.75 18.66 31.30
CA ASP A 216 46.16 18.89 31.04
C ASP A 216 46.93 17.56 31.18
N MET A 217 47.34 17.01 30.04
CA MET A 217 48.05 15.74 29.91
C MET A 217 49.33 15.68 30.75
N THR A 218 49.90 16.82 31.16
CA THR A 218 51.16 16.90 31.92
C THR A 218 51.06 16.36 33.36
N THR A 219 49.85 16.13 33.89
CA THR A 219 49.62 15.62 35.27
C THR A 219 49.45 14.10 35.37
N LEU A 220 49.46 13.38 34.24
CA LEU A 220 49.16 11.95 34.17
C LEU A 220 50.41 11.06 34.27
N ASN A 221 50.25 9.81 34.69
CA ASN A 221 51.32 8.80 34.63
C ASN A 221 51.84 8.65 33.16
N PRO A 222 53.15 8.76 32.91
CA PRO A 222 53.74 8.66 31.56
C PRO A 222 53.34 7.41 30.77
N GLN A 223 53.17 6.27 31.46
CA GLN A 223 52.73 5.02 30.81
C GLN A 223 51.28 5.11 30.31
N MET A 224 50.40 5.77 31.07
CA MET A 224 49.00 5.96 30.69
C MET A 224 48.86 7.00 29.57
N GLN A 225 49.68 8.05 29.59
CA GLN A 225 49.73 9.02 28.49
C GLN A 225 50.09 8.33 27.17
N SER A 226 51.10 7.45 27.17
CA SER A 226 51.50 6.70 25.97
C SER A 226 50.36 5.82 25.43
N GLN A 227 49.63 5.13 26.32
CA GLN A 227 48.51 4.27 25.90
C GLN A 227 47.33 5.07 25.34
N ILE A 228 47.03 6.24 25.91
CA ILE A 228 45.97 7.12 25.40
C ILE A 228 46.34 7.67 24.01
N VAL A 229 47.61 8.07 23.82
CA VAL A 229 48.11 8.55 22.52
C VAL A 229 48.01 7.44 21.46
N GLU A 230 48.41 6.21 21.79
CA GLU A 230 48.32 5.06 20.88
C GLU A 230 46.87 4.77 20.46
N VAL A 231 45.94 4.73 21.41
CA VAL A 231 44.51 4.52 21.13
C VAL A 231 43.93 5.65 20.26
N ASN A 232 44.35 6.90 20.47
CA ASN A 232 43.93 8.03 19.64
C ASN A 232 44.43 7.92 18.19
N VAL A 233 45.67 7.47 17.99
CA VAL A 233 46.23 7.23 16.65
C VAL A 233 45.45 6.11 15.94
N GLU A 234 45.11 5.03 16.64
CA GLU A 234 44.29 3.95 16.09
C GLU A 234 42.88 4.42 15.69
N ILE A 235 42.22 5.23 16.54
CA ILE A 235 40.90 5.81 16.27
C ILE A 235 40.98 6.69 15.02
N ALA A 236 41.94 7.61 14.94
CA ALA A 236 42.09 8.52 13.81
C ALA A 236 42.30 7.79 12.47
N ARG A 237 43.08 6.70 12.47
CA ARG A 237 43.27 5.87 11.27
C ARG A 237 41.96 5.23 10.81
N MET A 238 41.21 4.63 11.73
CA MET A 238 39.93 3.98 11.42
C MET A 238 38.85 4.98 10.99
N GLU A 239 38.83 6.18 11.58
CA GLU A 239 37.91 7.26 11.18
C GLU A 239 38.18 7.74 9.74
N ASN A 240 39.44 7.77 9.31
CA ASN A 240 39.80 8.11 7.93
C ASN A 240 39.30 7.05 6.93
N GLU A 241 39.55 5.77 7.20
CA GLU A 241 39.05 4.64 6.39
C GLU A 241 37.51 4.63 6.32
N LEU A 242 36.85 4.85 7.46
CA LEU A 242 35.40 4.98 7.52
C LEU A 242 34.90 6.18 6.70
N GLY A 243 35.63 7.29 6.71
CA GLY A 243 35.36 8.49 5.92
C GLY A 243 35.34 8.20 4.42
N GLU A 244 36.32 7.44 3.91
CA GLU A 244 36.39 7.05 2.50
C GLU A 244 35.22 6.15 2.08
N LEU A 245 34.88 5.14 2.89
CA LEU A 245 33.72 4.27 2.63
C LEU A 245 32.40 5.06 2.67
N LYS A 246 32.26 6.02 3.61
CA LYS A 246 31.10 6.92 3.67
C LYS A 246 31.01 7.82 2.43
N LYS A 247 32.13 8.32 1.91
CA LYS A 247 32.17 9.10 0.65
C LYS A 247 31.74 8.25 -0.54
N GLU A 248 32.21 7.01 -0.66
CA GLU A 248 31.80 6.09 -1.74
C GLU A 248 30.29 5.81 -1.71
N LYS A 249 29.76 5.46 -0.52
CA LYS A 249 28.32 5.28 -0.33
C LYS A 249 27.53 6.52 -0.74
N LYS A 250 27.99 7.71 -0.31
CA LYS A 250 27.35 8.98 -0.62
C LYS A 250 27.33 9.26 -2.12
N LYS A 251 28.42 8.95 -2.85
CA LYS A 251 28.48 9.08 -4.32
C LYS A 251 27.42 8.23 -5.01
N ILE A 252 27.21 6.98 -4.57
CA ILE A 252 26.18 6.09 -5.13
C ILE A 252 24.78 6.64 -4.79
N GLU A 253 24.56 7.11 -3.57
CA GLU A 253 23.27 7.69 -3.15
C GLU A 253 22.90 8.96 -3.94
N VAL A 254 23.87 9.84 -4.21
CA VAL A 254 23.68 11.04 -5.04
C VAL A 254 23.34 10.63 -6.48
N ARG A 255 24.11 9.72 -7.09
CA ARG A 255 23.83 9.19 -8.43
C ARG A 255 22.42 8.58 -8.53
N LEU A 256 21.98 7.89 -7.46
CA LEU A 256 20.64 7.31 -7.39
C LEU A 256 19.55 8.39 -7.32
N ASP A 257 19.76 9.43 -6.52
CA ASP A 257 18.82 10.55 -6.40
C ASP A 257 18.69 11.32 -7.72
N ASP A 258 19.82 11.60 -8.39
CA ASP A 258 19.83 12.27 -9.69
C ASP A 258 19.16 11.42 -10.77
N ALA A 259 19.41 10.11 -10.80
CA ALA A 259 18.73 9.21 -11.72
C ALA A 259 17.20 9.17 -11.49
N LYS A 260 16.76 9.20 -10.23
CA LYS A 260 15.33 9.28 -9.89
C LYS A 260 14.71 10.61 -10.34
N LYS A 261 15.38 11.74 -10.09
CA LYS A 261 14.93 13.06 -10.53
C LYS A 261 14.84 13.15 -12.06
N PHE A 262 15.80 12.57 -12.77
CA PHE A 262 15.78 12.49 -14.22
C PHE A 262 14.60 11.65 -14.73
N ALA A 263 14.39 10.46 -14.16
CA ALA A 263 13.25 9.61 -14.49
C ALA A 263 11.91 10.31 -14.21
N GLU A 264 11.78 11.05 -13.10
CA GLU A 264 10.57 11.80 -12.78
C GLU A 264 10.35 12.97 -13.75
N THR A 265 11.42 13.64 -14.20
CA THR A 265 11.34 14.69 -15.23
C THR A 265 10.82 14.13 -16.56
N ILE A 266 11.36 12.99 -17.02
CA ILE A 266 10.88 12.34 -18.25
C ILE A 266 9.43 11.90 -18.09
N LYS A 267 9.08 11.29 -16.95
CA LYS A 267 7.69 10.89 -16.64
C LYS A 267 6.73 12.07 -16.72
N ASN A 268 7.10 13.22 -16.15
CA ASN A 268 6.30 14.43 -16.22
C ASN A 268 6.16 14.97 -17.64
N SER A 269 7.21 14.88 -18.46
CA SER A 269 7.16 15.21 -19.89
C SER A 269 6.20 14.28 -20.65
N LEU A 270 6.35 12.97 -20.44
CA LEU A 270 5.48 11.95 -21.02
C LEU A 270 4.01 12.15 -20.62
N ASP A 271 3.75 12.48 -19.36
CA ASP A 271 2.40 12.79 -18.88
C ASP A 271 1.81 14.05 -19.55
N ARG A 272 2.65 15.04 -19.90
CA ARG A 272 2.22 16.21 -20.68
C ARG A 272 1.86 15.83 -22.12
N LEU A 273 2.67 15.00 -22.78
CA LEU A 273 2.39 14.50 -24.13
C LEU A 273 1.10 13.68 -24.16
N ARG A 274 0.93 12.75 -23.23
CA ARG A 274 -0.31 11.97 -23.03
C ARG A 274 -1.53 12.86 -22.82
N LYS A 275 -1.41 13.92 -22.02
CA LYS A 275 -2.51 14.89 -21.80
C LYS A 275 -2.87 15.65 -23.07
N LYS A 276 -1.90 16.02 -23.91
CA LYS A 276 -2.15 16.64 -25.23
C LYS A 276 -2.87 15.64 -26.14
N ARG A 277 -2.39 14.39 -26.22
CA ARG A 277 -3.00 13.33 -27.04
C ARG A 277 -4.43 13.02 -26.64
N ARG A 278 -4.76 12.97 -25.34
CA ARG A 278 -6.14 12.74 -24.86
C ARG A 278 -7.18 13.75 -25.40
N LYS A 279 -6.74 14.90 -25.94
CA LYS A 279 -7.61 15.88 -26.60
C LYS A 279 -7.86 15.58 -28.08
N THR A 280 -7.17 14.62 -28.66
CA THR A 280 -7.36 14.20 -30.07
C THR A 280 -8.62 13.35 -30.18
N VAL A 281 -9.47 13.66 -31.17
CA VAL A 281 -10.85 13.16 -31.23
C VAL A 281 -10.94 11.72 -31.76
N ASN A 282 -9.90 11.23 -32.46
CA ASN A 282 -9.95 9.98 -33.22
C ASN A 282 -9.04 8.84 -32.71
N GLY A 283 -8.34 9.03 -31.59
CA GLY A 283 -7.47 8.00 -31.01
C GLY A 283 -8.22 6.77 -30.48
N VAL A 284 -7.52 5.64 -30.37
CA VAL A 284 -8.05 4.37 -29.82
C VAL A 284 -8.52 4.58 -28.38
N GLU A 285 -7.76 5.33 -27.58
CA GLU A 285 -8.12 5.72 -26.21
C GLU A 285 -9.44 6.52 -26.17
N ALA A 286 -9.70 7.38 -27.15
CA ALA A 286 -10.95 8.15 -27.24
C ALA A 286 -12.16 7.25 -27.56
N LYS A 287 -11.99 6.29 -28.48
CA LYS A 287 -13.02 5.28 -28.80
C LYS A 287 -13.32 4.38 -27.60
N MET A 288 -12.30 3.97 -26.84
CA MET A 288 -12.48 3.26 -25.57
C MET A 288 -13.34 4.09 -24.59
N TYR A 289 -13.07 5.39 -24.45
CA TYR A 289 -13.88 6.25 -23.58
C TYR A 289 -15.33 6.42 -24.05
N GLN A 290 -15.55 6.50 -25.37
CA GLN A 290 -16.91 6.52 -25.92
C GLN A 290 -17.67 5.24 -25.61
N LEU A 291 -17.02 4.08 -25.74
CA LEU A 291 -17.61 2.79 -25.35
C LEU A 291 -17.96 2.77 -23.86
N LEU A 292 -17.03 3.14 -22.98
CA LEU A 292 -17.28 3.18 -21.54
C LEU A 292 -18.42 4.16 -21.17
N LYS A 293 -18.55 5.28 -21.88
CA LYS A 293 -19.64 6.24 -21.69
C LYS A 293 -21.01 5.63 -22.01
N MET A 294 -21.12 4.73 -22.99
CA MET A 294 -22.37 4.00 -23.29
C MET A 294 -22.84 3.12 -22.11
N TYR A 295 -21.89 2.66 -21.29
CA TYR A 295 -22.17 1.93 -20.04
C TYR A 295 -22.29 2.86 -18.82
N ASN A 296 -22.51 4.17 -19.04
CA ASN A 296 -22.63 5.20 -18.00
C ASN A 296 -21.41 5.30 -17.07
N VAL A 297 -20.22 4.89 -17.53
CA VAL A 297 -18.96 5.04 -16.78
C VAL A 297 -18.48 6.48 -16.94
N LYS A 298 -18.35 7.21 -15.82
CA LYS A 298 -17.87 8.60 -15.82
C LYS A 298 -16.38 8.63 -15.51
N ILE A 299 -15.55 8.87 -16.52
CA ILE A 299 -14.12 9.04 -16.31
C ILE A 299 -13.88 10.51 -15.94
N GLN A 300 -13.72 10.75 -14.64
CA GLN A 300 -13.56 12.11 -14.12
C GLN A 300 -12.14 12.61 -14.45
N ALA A 301 -12.05 13.58 -15.35
CA ALA A 301 -10.78 14.22 -15.73
C ALA A 301 -10.04 14.86 -14.54
N TYR A 302 -10.77 15.25 -13.49
CA TYR A 302 -10.22 15.91 -12.30
C TYR A 302 -9.43 14.99 -11.34
N HIS A 303 -9.55 13.66 -11.44
CA HIS A 303 -8.83 12.72 -10.55
C HIS A 303 -7.62 12.04 -11.22
N GLY A 304 -6.95 12.75 -12.14
CA GLY A 304 -5.81 12.17 -12.87
C GLY A 304 -6.19 10.99 -13.78
N GLY A 305 -7.49 10.79 -14.03
CA GLY A 305 -8.00 9.65 -14.77
C GLY A 305 -8.26 8.39 -13.92
N SER A 306 -8.22 8.47 -12.58
CA SER A 306 -8.65 7.39 -11.68
C SER A 306 -10.18 7.29 -11.63
N MET A 307 -10.71 6.08 -11.54
CA MET A 307 -12.15 5.84 -11.48
C MET A 307 -12.66 5.81 -10.03
N THR A 308 -13.92 6.22 -9.87
CA THR A 308 -14.66 6.08 -8.61
C THR A 308 -15.11 4.64 -8.42
N GLY A 309 -15.40 4.23 -7.18
CA GLY A 309 -15.88 2.88 -6.89
C GLY A 309 -17.15 2.52 -7.68
N LYS A 310 -18.08 3.48 -7.86
CA LYS A 310 -19.31 3.27 -8.65
C LYS A 310 -19.03 2.97 -10.12
N ASP A 311 -18.02 3.61 -10.70
CA ASP A 311 -17.67 3.42 -12.11
C ASP A 311 -16.92 2.11 -12.34
N LEU A 312 -16.05 1.71 -11.40
CA LEU A 312 -15.40 0.39 -11.43
C LEU A 312 -16.40 -0.76 -11.29
N ILE A 313 -17.41 -0.63 -10.43
CA ILE A 313 -18.49 -1.63 -10.31
C ILE A 313 -19.23 -1.81 -11.64
N LYS A 314 -19.46 -0.72 -12.39
CA LYS A 314 -20.10 -0.81 -13.73
C LYS A 314 -19.21 -1.54 -14.73
N ILE A 315 -17.91 -1.26 -14.74
CA ILE A 315 -16.96 -1.98 -15.61
C ILE A 315 -16.94 -3.46 -15.27
N MET A 316 -16.76 -3.80 -13.98
CA MET A 316 -16.77 -5.17 -13.48
C MET A 316 -18.06 -5.91 -13.88
N SER A 317 -19.22 -5.28 -13.64
CA SER A 317 -20.52 -5.89 -13.94
C SER A 317 -20.75 -6.15 -15.42
N ASN A 318 -20.17 -5.34 -16.30
CA ASN A 318 -20.35 -5.43 -17.76
C ASN A 318 -19.07 -5.88 -18.48
N ALA A 319 -18.08 -6.40 -17.75
CA ALA A 319 -16.77 -6.74 -18.33
C ALA A 319 -16.91 -7.72 -19.49
N HIS A 320 -17.82 -8.69 -19.36
CA HIS A 320 -18.12 -9.68 -20.38
C HIS A 320 -18.62 -9.10 -21.72
N GLU A 321 -19.21 -7.90 -21.72
CA GLU A 321 -19.61 -7.20 -22.96
C GLU A 321 -18.59 -6.14 -23.40
N ILE A 322 -17.96 -5.46 -22.44
CA ILE A 322 -17.08 -4.31 -22.71
C ILE A 322 -15.80 -4.76 -23.41
N PHE A 323 -15.12 -5.78 -22.89
CA PHE A 323 -13.80 -6.16 -23.37
C PHE A 323 -13.78 -6.79 -24.77
N PRO A 324 -14.76 -7.63 -25.17
CA PRO A 324 -14.86 -8.07 -26.57
C PRO A 324 -14.99 -6.90 -27.56
N LYS A 325 -15.85 -5.92 -27.25
CA LYS A 325 -16.00 -4.70 -28.07
C LYS A 325 -14.73 -3.85 -28.09
N LEU A 326 -13.97 -3.82 -26.99
CA LEU A 326 -12.67 -3.15 -26.96
C LEU A 326 -11.66 -3.85 -27.87
N ALA A 327 -11.63 -5.18 -27.91
CA ALA A 327 -10.75 -5.92 -28.80
C ALA A 327 -10.99 -5.55 -30.28
N GLU A 328 -12.24 -5.48 -30.71
CA GLU A 328 -12.62 -5.05 -32.06
C GLU A 328 -12.16 -3.60 -32.35
N ILE A 329 -12.39 -2.68 -31.41
CA ILE A 329 -11.95 -1.27 -31.55
C ILE A 329 -10.43 -1.18 -31.67
N PHE A 330 -9.72 -1.99 -30.89
CA PHE A 330 -8.26 -1.99 -30.85
C PHE A 330 -7.66 -2.62 -32.09
N GLU A 331 -8.24 -3.71 -32.60
CA GLU A 331 -7.83 -4.32 -33.86
C GLU A 331 -7.94 -3.31 -35.02
N MET A 332 -9.06 -2.59 -35.12
CA MET A 332 -9.27 -1.58 -36.18
C MET A 332 -8.36 -0.35 -36.04
N GLY A 333 -7.87 -0.07 -34.83
CA GLY A 333 -7.12 1.13 -34.50
C GLY A 333 -5.64 0.93 -34.23
N LYS A 334 -5.13 -0.30 -34.35
CA LYS A 334 -3.75 -0.63 -34.02
C LYS A 334 -2.76 0.01 -34.99
N LYS A 335 -1.58 0.36 -34.49
CA LYS A 335 -0.42 0.74 -35.32
C LYS A 335 0.12 -0.45 -36.15
N GLU A 336 0.79 -0.17 -37.26
CA GLU A 336 1.30 -1.20 -38.18
C GLU A 336 2.37 -2.09 -37.54
N ASP A 337 3.28 -1.49 -36.76
CA ASP A 337 4.35 -2.13 -35.98
C ASP A 337 3.90 -2.56 -34.56
N GLY A 338 2.58 -2.59 -34.31
CA GLY A 338 2.00 -2.78 -32.99
C GLY A 338 1.73 -4.23 -32.62
N MET A 339 1.07 -4.38 -31.47
CA MET A 339 0.63 -5.67 -30.95
C MET A 339 -0.14 -6.47 -32.01
N SER A 340 0.11 -7.77 -32.08
CA SER A 340 -0.58 -8.67 -33.01
C SER A 340 -2.08 -8.74 -32.69
N LYS A 341 -2.90 -9.13 -33.67
CA LYS A 341 -4.34 -9.32 -33.45
C LYS A 341 -4.58 -10.29 -32.30
N ASP A 342 -3.92 -11.45 -32.31
CA ASP A 342 -4.12 -12.48 -31.30
C ASP A 342 -3.73 -11.99 -29.89
N ASP A 343 -2.65 -11.20 -29.80
CA ASP A 343 -2.22 -10.61 -28.53
C ASP A 343 -3.20 -9.53 -28.01
N ILE A 344 -3.81 -8.73 -28.90
CA ILE A 344 -4.85 -7.75 -28.52
C ILE A 344 -6.06 -8.47 -27.93
N TYR A 345 -6.54 -9.52 -28.61
CA TYR A 345 -7.68 -10.30 -28.13
C TYR A 345 -7.35 -11.00 -26.81
N LYS A 346 -6.15 -11.55 -26.68
CA LYS A 346 -5.66 -12.15 -25.43
C LYS A 346 -5.58 -11.12 -24.30
N LEU A 347 -5.04 -9.93 -24.54
CA LEU A 347 -4.99 -8.85 -23.55
C LEU A 347 -6.39 -8.48 -23.04
N CYS A 348 -7.33 -8.28 -23.96
CA CYS A 348 -8.71 -7.96 -23.62
C CYS A 348 -9.38 -9.11 -22.86
N GLU A 349 -9.14 -10.36 -23.24
CA GLU A 349 -9.68 -11.55 -22.58
C GLU A 349 -9.11 -11.76 -21.18
N ASP A 350 -7.80 -11.62 -21.00
CA ASP A 350 -7.13 -11.70 -19.70
C ASP A 350 -7.65 -10.60 -18.76
N THR A 351 -7.81 -9.38 -19.29
CA THR A 351 -8.35 -8.25 -18.52
C THR A 351 -9.83 -8.48 -18.17
N ARG A 352 -10.63 -9.00 -19.11
CA ARG A 352 -12.04 -9.38 -18.90
C ARG A 352 -12.16 -10.40 -17.77
N ARG A 353 -11.42 -11.51 -17.88
CA ARG A 353 -11.41 -12.61 -16.91
C ARG A 353 -11.03 -12.10 -15.53
N LEU A 354 -10.01 -11.25 -15.44
CA LEU A 354 -9.55 -10.68 -14.19
C LEU A 354 -10.65 -9.82 -13.52
N PHE A 355 -11.32 -8.93 -14.27
CA PHE A 355 -12.43 -8.15 -13.72
C PHE A 355 -13.61 -9.02 -13.27
N VAL A 356 -13.95 -10.08 -14.02
CA VAL A 356 -15.03 -10.99 -13.67
C VAL A 356 -14.73 -11.79 -12.39
N LEU A 357 -13.49 -12.27 -12.23
CA LEU A 357 -13.07 -12.99 -11.01
C LEU A 357 -13.11 -12.07 -9.77
N TRP A 358 -12.59 -10.85 -9.89
CA TRP A 358 -12.67 -9.86 -8.81
C TRP A 358 -14.11 -9.45 -8.50
N ASP A 359 -14.95 -9.28 -9.51
CA ASP A 359 -16.38 -9.02 -9.34
C ASP A 359 -17.08 -10.13 -8.54
N GLY A 360 -16.76 -11.39 -8.84
CA GLY A 360 -17.17 -12.55 -8.04
C GLY A 360 -16.73 -12.43 -6.57
N ALA A 361 -15.44 -12.22 -6.33
CA ALA A 361 -14.88 -12.09 -4.98
C ALA A 361 -15.55 -10.94 -4.18
N PHE A 362 -15.68 -9.74 -4.75
CA PHE A 362 -16.34 -8.61 -4.08
C PHE A 362 -17.83 -8.86 -3.84
N SER A 363 -18.51 -9.55 -4.77
CA SER A 363 -19.92 -9.89 -4.64
C SER A 363 -20.18 -10.83 -3.46
N TYR A 364 -19.39 -11.88 -3.31
CA TYR A 364 -19.55 -12.82 -2.17
C TYR A 364 -19.09 -12.17 -0.85
N ALA A 365 -18.00 -11.42 -0.85
CA ALA A 365 -17.54 -10.66 0.33
C ALA A 365 -18.59 -9.68 0.85
N SER A 366 -19.45 -9.15 -0.03
CA SER A 366 -20.48 -8.17 0.31
C SER A 366 -21.80 -8.79 0.79
N LYS A 367 -21.91 -10.12 0.89
CA LYS A 367 -23.15 -10.76 1.35
C LYS A 367 -23.46 -10.38 2.81
N ILE A 368 -24.73 -10.11 3.06
CA ILE A 368 -25.29 -9.94 4.40
C ILE A 368 -25.58 -11.33 4.94
N ASN A 369 -25.14 -11.62 6.17
CA ASN A 369 -25.27 -12.95 6.79
C ASN A 369 -24.76 -14.09 5.87
N PRO A 370 -23.50 -14.06 5.43
CA PRO A 370 -22.97 -15.08 4.51
C PRO A 370 -23.02 -16.47 5.15
N THR A 371 -23.37 -17.47 4.34
CA THR A 371 -23.32 -18.88 4.74
C THR A 371 -21.89 -19.43 4.66
N ALA A 372 -21.66 -20.65 5.16
CA ALA A 372 -20.38 -21.33 4.96
C ALA A 372 -20.06 -21.53 3.47
N ASP A 373 -21.06 -21.87 2.65
CA ASP A 373 -20.91 -22.01 1.20
C ASP A 373 -20.56 -20.69 0.52
N ASP A 374 -21.10 -19.58 1.01
CA ASP A 374 -20.75 -18.25 0.50
C ASP A 374 -19.29 -17.90 0.78
N ILE A 375 -18.78 -18.29 1.95
CA ILE A 375 -17.37 -18.10 2.33
C ILE A 375 -16.48 -19.01 1.47
N ALA A 376 -16.86 -20.26 1.25
CA ALA A 376 -16.12 -21.18 0.39
C ALA A 376 -16.07 -20.66 -1.07
N LYS A 377 -17.20 -20.18 -1.60
CA LYS A 377 -17.26 -19.55 -2.92
C LYS A 377 -16.38 -18.29 -2.97
N TYR A 378 -16.42 -17.47 -1.93
CA TYR A 378 -15.53 -16.32 -1.81
C TYR A 378 -14.05 -16.72 -1.90
N GLU A 379 -13.64 -17.73 -1.12
CA GLU A 379 -12.25 -18.23 -1.09
C GLU A 379 -11.81 -18.72 -2.47
N MET A 380 -12.65 -19.47 -3.18
CA MET A 380 -12.37 -19.89 -4.55
C MET A 380 -12.21 -18.71 -5.51
N PHE A 381 -13.11 -17.72 -5.47
CA PHE A 381 -13.03 -16.55 -6.33
C PHE A 381 -11.80 -15.70 -6.04
N VAL A 382 -11.46 -15.46 -4.77
CA VAL A 382 -10.32 -14.62 -4.42
C VAL A 382 -9.00 -15.29 -4.74
N GLU A 383 -8.88 -16.61 -4.56
CA GLU A 383 -7.69 -17.37 -4.99
C GLU A 383 -7.51 -17.28 -6.50
N ALA A 384 -8.55 -17.56 -7.28
CA ALA A 384 -8.53 -17.43 -8.73
C ALA A 384 -8.21 -15.99 -9.19
N ALA A 385 -8.82 -15.00 -8.55
CA ALA A 385 -8.61 -13.59 -8.87
C ALA A 385 -7.17 -13.16 -8.59
N VAL A 386 -6.57 -13.57 -7.47
CA VAL A 386 -5.19 -13.22 -7.11
C VAL A 386 -4.19 -13.91 -8.03
N GLU A 387 -4.38 -15.19 -8.34
CA GLU A 387 -3.52 -15.90 -9.30
C GLU A 387 -3.55 -15.22 -10.67
N ALA A 388 -4.75 -14.91 -11.18
CA ALA A 388 -4.91 -14.18 -12.42
C ALA A 388 -4.31 -12.75 -12.34
N HIS A 389 -4.40 -12.09 -11.18
CA HIS A 389 -3.84 -10.75 -10.95
C HIS A 389 -2.31 -10.75 -11.01
N VAL A 390 -1.68 -11.74 -10.38
CA VAL A 390 -0.23 -11.93 -10.40
C VAL A 390 0.24 -12.37 -11.79
N ALA A 391 -0.47 -13.28 -12.46
CA ALA A 391 -0.16 -13.70 -13.83
C ALA A 391 -0.29 -12.54 -14.84
N TYR A 392 -1.27 -11.64 -14.64
CA TYR A 392 -1.39 -10.39 -15.39
C TYR A 392 -0.24 -9.41 -15.08
N GLY A 393 0.58 -9.68 -14.06
CA GLY A 393 1.74 -8.90 -13.61
C GLY A 393 1.38 -7.68 -12.77
N CYS A 394 0.25 -7.70 -12.07
CA CYS A 394 -0.08 -6.72 -11.05
C CYS A 394 0.53 -7.12 -9.70
N ASN A 395 0.82 -6.13 -8.85
CA ASN A 395 1.43 -6.37 -7.54
C ASN A 395 0.37 -6.76 -6.51
N VAL A 396 0.72 -7.63 -5.56
CA VAL A 396 -0.13 -7.91 -4.39
C VAL A 396 -0.07 -6.73 -3.42
N THR A 397 -0.88 -5.71 -3.68
CA THR A 397 -1.00 -4.53 -2.83
C THR A 397 -1.59 -4.89 -1.46
N PRO A 398 -1.49 -4.02 -0.43
CA PRO A 398 -2.17 -4.24 0.85
C PRO A 398 -3.66 -4.57 0.69
N LYS A 399 -4.35 -3.96 -0.28
CA LYS A 399 -5.76 -4.21 -0.55
C LYS A 399 -6.02 -5.59 -1.13
N VAL A 400 -5.17 -6.06 -2.05
CA VAL A 400 -5.22 -7.43 -2.58
C VAL A 400 -4.97 -8.43 -1.46
N HIS A 401 -3.97 -8.18 -0.60
CA HIS A 401 -3.69 -9.03 0.56
C HIS A 401 -4.86 -9.10 1.56
N LEU A 402 -5.52 -7.97 1.84
CA LEU A 402 -6.69 -7.95 2.73
C LEU A 402 -7.83 -8.80 2.19
N MET A 403 -8.13 -8.67 0.89
CA MET A 403 -9.07 -9.57 0.22
C MET A 403 -8.60 -11.02 0.39
N TRP A 404 -7.38 -11.33 -0.03
CA TRP A 404 -6.91 -12.71 -0.09
C TRP A 404 -6.83 -13.42 1.27
N LYS A 405 -6.42 -12.74 2.34
CA LYS A 405 -6.05 -13.39 3.61
C LYS A 405 -6.92 -13.05 4.80
N HIS A 406 -7.75 -11.99 4.73
CA HIS A 406 -8.48 -11.49 5.90
C HIS A 406 -10.00 -11.47 5.73
N VAL A 407 -10.51 -11.24 4.53
CA VAL A 407 -11.95 -11.10 4.29
C VAL A 407 -12.73 -12.36 4.64
N ALA A 408 -12.25 -13.56 4.30
CA ALA A 408 -12.95 -14.81 4.63
C ALA A 408 -13.16 -14.97 6.16
N GLY A 409 -12.16 -14.57 6.96
CA GLY A 409 -12.28 -14.53 8.42
C GLY A 409 -13.30 -13.50 8.89
N GLN A 410 -13.29 -12.29 8.29
CA GLN A 410 -14.22 -11.23 8.68
C GLN A 410 -15.65 -11.41 8.14
N MET A 411 -15.86 -12.22 7.11
CA MET A 411 -17.21 -12.64 6.67
C MET A 411 -17.96 -13.38 7.78
N LYS A 412 -17.25 -14.02 8.72
CA LYS A 412 -17.82 -14.73 9.88
C LYS A 412 -18.28 -13.80 11.01
N LEU A 413 -18.02 -12.49 10.92
CA LEU A 413 -18.53 -11.52 11.90
C LEU A 413 -20.06 -11.51 11.88
N PRO A 414 -20.75 -11.26 13.02
CA PRO A 414 -22.21 -11.22 13.08
C PRO A 414 -22.79 -10.25 12.03
N GLY A 415 -23.69 -10.66 11.15
CA GLY A 415 -24.18 -9.80 10.05
C GLY A 415 -23.37 -9.84 8.75
N GLY A 416 -22.18 -10.44 8.79
CA GLY A 416 -21.18 -10.40 7.73
C GLY A 416 -20.55 -9.02 7.53
N LEU A 417 -19.70 -8.94 6.50
CA LEU A 417 -19.12 -7.68 6.03
C LEU A 417 -20.13 -6.81 5.29
N GLY A 418 -21.14 -7.40 4.64
CA GLY A 418 -22.19 -6.66 3.93
C GLY A 418 -22.88 -5.60 4.79
N GLN A 419 -23.14 -5.90 6.07
CA GLN A 419 -23.73 -4.95 7.02
C GLN A 419 -22.74 -3.90 7.58
N LYS A 420 -21.43 -4.08 7.35
CA LYS A 420 -20.36 -3.23 7.90
C LYS A 420 -19.58 -2.50 6.82
N ARG A 421 -20.09 -2.45 5.59
CA ARG A 421 -19.45 -1.76 4.49
C ARG A 421 -19.36 -0.27 4.74
N GLU A 422 -18.30 0.36 4.27
CA GLU A 422 -18.07 1.80 4.39
C GLU A 422 -18.89 2.67 3.42
N ASP A 423 -19.77 2.08 2.60
CA ASP A 423 -20.53 2.81 1.57
C ASP A 423 -21.42 3.93 2.16
N TRP A 424 -21.91 3.73 3.38
CA TRP A 424 -22.69 4.74 4.09
C TRP A 424 -21.82 5.94 4.48
N VAL A 425 -20.54 5.74 4.82
CA VAL A 425 -19.59 6.82 5.10
C VAL A 425 -19.35 7.66 3.84
N GLU A 426 -19.15 7.00 2.70
CA GLU A 426 -18.98 7.68 1.42
C GLU A 426 -20.25 8.43 0.98
N LYS A 427 -21.43 7.84 1.21
CA LYS A 427 -22.72 8.52 0.99
C LYS A 427 -22.84 9.76 1.88
N LEU A 428 -22.44 9.68 3.14
CA LEU A 428 -22.41 10.82 4.05
C LEU A 428 -21.43 11.90 3.59
N HIS A 429 -20.23 11.54 3.11
CA HIS A 429 -19.30 12.51 2.53
C HIS A 429 -19.90 13.25 1.33
N GLN A 430 -20.62 12.54 0.45
CA GLN A 430 -21.30 13.14 -0.71
C GLN A 430 -22.43 14.09 -0.28
N ILE A 431 -23.25 13.68 0.68
CA ILE A 431 -24.35 14.50 1.23
C ILE A 431 -23.78 15.75 1.91
N LYS A 432 -22.83 15.58 2.84
CA LYS A 432 -22.21 16.70 3.55
C LYS A 432 -21.48 17.65 2.61
N GLY A 433 -20.84 17.15 1.55
CA GLY A 433 -20.24 17.98 0.51
C GLY A 433 -21.28 18.85 -0.23
N ARG A 434 -22.44 18.29 -0.57
CA ARG A 434 -23.54 19.03 -1.20
C ARG A 434 -24.10 20.10 -0.26
N ILE A 435 -24.38 19.73 0.99
CA ILE A 435 -24.92 20.67 1.99
C ILE A 435 -23.91 21.80 2.24
N ARG A 436 -22.61 21.48 2.36
CA ARG A 436 -21.56 22.49 2.51
C ARG A 436 -21.55 23.48 1.35
N LYS A 437 -21.70 23.03 0.10
CA LYS A 437 -21.81 23.91 -1.08
C LYS A 437 -23.08 24.78 -1.04
N GLN A 438 -24.22 24.19 -0.67
CA GLN A 438 -25.48 24.94 -0.56
C GLN A 438 -25.40 26.05 0.50
N LEU A 439 -24.69 25.80 1.60
CA LEU A 439 -24.53 26.74 2.70
C LEU A 439 -23.20 27.51 2.63
N GLU A 440 -22.50 27.48 1.50
CA GLU A 440 -21.18 28.10 1.34
C GLU A 440 -21.24 29.62 1.46
N SER A 441 -22.37 30.22 1.07
CA SER A 441 -22.64 31.66 1.19
C SER A 441 -22.95 32.13 2.62
N SER A 442 -23.21 31.20 3.55
CA SER A 442 -23.47 31.55 4.96
C SER A 442 -22.17 31.92 5.66
N LYS A 443 -22.01 33.21 5.96
CA LYS A 443 -20.81 33.74 6.66
C LYS A 443 -20.71 33.32 8.12
N ASN A 444 -21.84 33.02 8.77
CA ASN A 444 -21.87 32.63 10.18
C ASN A 444 -21.72 31.10 10.30
N MET A 445 -20.61 30.65 10.91
CA MET A 445 -20.28 29.23 11.04
C MET A 445 -21.24 28.46 11.94
N ASP A 446 -21.72 29.07 13.02
CA ASP A 446 -22.64 28.43 13.97
C ASP A 446 -24.02 28.24 13.34
N GLN A 447 -24.52 29.27 12.65
CA GLN A 447 -25.78 29.17 11.90
C GLN A 447 -25.69 28.14 10.77
N ARG A 448 -24.53 28.07 10.10
CA ARG A 448 -24.26 27.03 9.11
C ARG A 448 -24.29 25.64 9.75
N ALA A 449 -23.61 25.43 10.87
CA ALA A 449 -23.60 24.14 11.58
C ALA A 449 -25.00 23.74 12.07
N LEU A 450 -25.76 24.67 12.65
CA LEU A 450 -27.15 24.45 13.09
C LEU A 450 -28.07 24.08 11.91
N THR A 451 -27.94 24.78 10.79
CA THR A 451 -28.72 24.49 9.58
C THR A 451 -28.35 23.12 9.00
N MET A 452 -27.07 22.75 9.03
CA MET A 452 -26.61 21.42 8.63
C MET A 452 -27.24 20.33 9.51
N ALA A 453 -27.22 20.51 10.83
CA ALA A 453 -27.79 19.57 11.79
C ALA A 453 -29.31 19.41 11.60
N ARG A 454 -30.05 20.51 11.45
CA ARG A 454 -31.50 20.47 11.18
C ARG A 454 -31.87 19.76 9.88
N ASN A 455 -31.08 19.97 8.81
CA ASN A 455 -31.29 19.26 7.55
C ASN A 455 -31.03 17.75 7.71
N GLU A 456 -29.96 17.38 8.43
CA GLU A 456 -29.62 15.97 8.71
C GLU A 456 -30.70 15.29 9.57
N GLU A 457 -31.24 15.99 10.57
CA GLU A 457 -32.36 15.55 11.39
C GLU A 457 -33.63 15.33 10.54
N ARG A 458 -34.05 16.33 9.76
CA ARG A 458 -35.23 16.22 8.89
C ARG A 458 -35.09 15.07 7.88
N ASP A 459 -33.92 14.93 7.26
CA ASP A 459 -33.68 13.89 6.25
C ASP A 459 -33.55 12.49 6.89
N SER A 460 -33.30 12.39 8.19
CA SER A 460 -33.18 11.13 8.93
C SER A 460 -34.46 10.71 9.64
N ASP A 461 -35.38 11.64 9.90
CA ASP A 461 -36.67 11.41 10.57
C ASP A 461 -37.48 10.28 9.86
N PRO A 462 -37.84 9.20 10.58
CA PRO A 462 -38.62 8.10 10.03
C PRO A 462 -39.96 8.51 9.41
N LYS A 463 -40.64 9.52 9.96
CA LYS A 463 -41.93 10.00 9.44
C LYS A 463 -41.76 10.67 8.09
N VAL A 464 -40.76 11.55 7.98
CA VAL A 464 -40.44 12.24 6.72
C VAL A 464 -40.04 11.24 5.64
N LYS A 465 -39.27 10.20 6.01
CA LYS A 465 -38.95 9.10 5.07
C LYS A 465 -40.18 8.33 4.63
N ALA A 466 -41.03 7.90 5.56
CA ALA A 466 -42.23 7.14 5.25
C ALA A 466 -43.18 7.90 4.32
N GLU A 467 -43.36 9.20 4.56
CA GLU A 467 -44.21 10.05 3.72
C GLU A 467 -43.62 10.25 2.31
N ARG A 468 -42.30 10.44 2.20
CA ARG A 468 -41.62 10.49 0.89
C ARG A 468 -41.75 9.17 0.13
N ASP A 469 -41.55 8.05 0.80
CA ASP A 469 -41.66 6.72 0.20
C ASP A 469 -43.10 6.46 -0.29
N GLN A 470 -44.11 6.92 0.47
CA GLN A 470 -45.51 6.85 0.07
C GLN A 470 -45.77 7.65 -1.22
N ILE A 471 -45.36 8.93 -1.27
CA ILE A 471 -45.54 9.78 -2.44
C ILE A 471 -44.80 9.20 -3.66
N GLU A 472 -43.59 8.65 -3.46
CA GLU A 472 -42.82 8.02 -4.54
C GLU A 472 -43.52 6.75 -5.06
N ALA A 473 -44.10 5.95 -4.17
CA ALA A 473 -44.89 4.77 -4.55
C ALA A 473 -46.15 5.17 -5.34
N GLU A 474 -46.88 6.19 -4.89
CA GLU A 474 -48.09 6.71 -5.55
C GLU A 474 -47.82 7.36 -6.91
N SER A 475 -46.67 8.04 -7.05
CA SER A 475 -46.25 8.68 -8.31
C SER A 475 -45.54 7.74 -9.28
N SER A 476 -45.09 6.56 -8.81
CA SER A 476 -44.46 5.56 -9.66
C SER A 476 -45.51 4.88 -10.55
N THR A 477 -45.39 5.04 -11.87
CA THR A 477 -46.16 4.23 -12.82
C THR A 477 -45.70 2.78 -12.68
N GLY A 478 -46.59 1.91 -12.18
CA GLY A 478 -46.26 0.53 -11.83
C GLY A 478 -45.51 -0.26 -12.93
N LYS A 479 -44.73 -1.27 -12.52
CA LYS A 479 -43.97 -2.13 -13.44
C LYS A 479 -44.93 -2.80 -14.45
N ARG A 480 -44.64 -2.69 -15.75
CA ARG A 480 -45.36 -3.44 -16.80
C ARG A 480 -45.17 -4.95 -16.54
N LYS A 481 -46.28 -5.70 -16.43
CA LYS A 481 -46.32 -7.09 -15.96
C LYS A 481 -45.49 -8.09 -16.78
N ASP A 482 -45.18 -7.79 -18.05
CA ASP A 482 -44.56 -8.76 -18.98
C ASP A 482 -43.19 -8.36 -19.53
N ARG A 483 -42.50 -7.40 -18.90
CA ARG A 483 -41.16 -6.98 -19.33
C ARG A 483 -40.11 -7.48 -18.34
N VAL A 484 -39.37 -8.53 -18.70
CA VAL A 484 -38.12 -8.85 -18.02
C VAL A 484 -37.24 -7.60 -18.08
N SER A 485 -36.82 -7.11 -16.92
CA SER A 485 -36.02 -5.91 -16.87
C SER A 485 -34.68 -6.18 -17.56
N VAL A 486 -34.19 -5.24 -18.36
CA VAL A 486 -32.86 -5.34 -19.00
C VAL A 486 -31.77 -5.64 -17.95
N GLU A 487 -31.98 -5.17 -16.73
CA GLU A 487 -31.10 -5.41 -15.59
C GLU A 487 -31.08 -6.87 -15.10
N GLU A 488 -32.22 -7.57 -15.17
CA GLU A 488 -32.31 -8.96 -14.75
C GLU A 488 -31.57 -9.88 -15.73
N VAL A 489 -31.74 -9.67 -17.03
CA VAL A 489 -30.97 -10.36 -18.08
C VAL A 489 -29.47 -10.13 -17.90
N ARG A 490 -29.06 -8.87 -17.64
CA ARG A 490 -27.65 -8.54 -17.37
C ARG A 490 -27.12 -9.20 -16.11
N ARG A 491 -27.95 -9.31 -15.06
CA ARG A 491 -27.58 -9.99 -13.82
C ARG A 491 -27.30 -11.47 -14.07
N GLU A 492 -28.16 -12.15 -14.82
CA GLU A 492 -27.99 -13.57 -15.17
C GLU A 492 -26.74 -13.78 -16.02
N ALA A 493 -26.53 -12.96 -17.06
CA ALA A 493 -25.34 -13.02 -17.90
C ALA A 493 -24.05 -12.81 -17.08
N ARG A 494 -24.07 -11.86 -16.12
CA ARG A 494 -22.96 -11.62 -15.20
C ARG A 494 -22.68 -12.83 -14.30
N VAL A 495 -23.71 -13.46 -13.73
CA VAL A 495 -23.54 -14.67 -12.90
C VAL A 495 -22.98 -15.81 -13.73
N ALA A 496 -23.53 -16.06 -14.91
CA ALA A 496 -23.01 -17.08 -15.84
C ALA A 496 -21.55 -16.82 -16.22
N ALA A 497 -21.17 -15.56 -16.46
CA ALA A 497 -19.78 -15.19 -16.75
C ALA A 497 -18.83 -15.48 -15.58
N ARG A 498 -19.27 -15.20 -14.34
CA ARG A 498 -18.49 -15.51 -13.12
C ARG A 498 -18.30 -17.01 -12.94
N ASP A 499 -19.38 -17.79 -13.08
CA ASP A 499 -19.35 -19.23 -12.92
C ASP A 499 -18.49 -19.91 -13.99
N LYS A 500 -18.58 -19.44 -15.24
CA LYS A 500 -17.70 -19.87 -16.33
C LYS A 500 -16.24 -19.57 -16.00
N ALA A 501 -15.91 -18.33 -15.65
CA ALA A 501 -14.52 -17.94 -15.37
C ALA A 501 -13.91 -18.74 -14.20
N LEU A 502 -14.71 -19.05 -13.18
CA LEU A 502 -14.28 -19.89 -12.06
C LEU A 502 -14.10 -21.35 -12.49
N SER A 503 -15.04 -21.89 -13.27
CA SER A 503 -14.96 -23.26 -13.79
C SER A 503 -13.73 -23.46 -14.68
N ASP A 504 -13.44 -22.50 -15.56
CA ASP A 504 -12.26 -22.50 -16.42
C ASP A 504 -10.96 -22.50 -15.59
N TRP A 505 -10.94 -21.76 -14.48
CA TRP A 505 -9.81 -21.76 -13.54
C TRP A 505 -9.65 -23.10 -12.80
N VAL A 506 -10.74 -23.67 -12.30
CA VAL A 506 -10.72 -24.99 -11.64
C VAL A 506 -10.25 -26.08 -12.62
N ALA A 507 -10.75 -26.07 -13.85
CA ALA A 507 -10.34 -27.01 -14.89
C ALA A 507 -8.84 -26.89 -15.20
N ALA A 508 -8.32 -25.67 -15.32
CA ALA A 508 -6.89 -25.42 -15.54
C ALA A 508 -6.01 -25.91 -14.37
N LYS A 509 -6.47 -25.78 -13.11
CA LYS A 509 -5.75 -26.32 -11.95
C LYS A 509 -5.73 -27.85 -11.93
N SER A 510 -6.84 -28.50 -12.28
CA SER A 510 -6.92 -29.97 -12.30
C SER A 510 -6.01 -30.61 -13.36
N GLN A 511 -5.69 -29.88 -14.43
CA GLN A 511 -4.81 -30.35 -15.52
C GLN A 511 -3.31 -30.14 -15.23
N CYS A 512 -2.96 -29.40 -14.18
CA CYS A 512 -1.58 -29.13 -13.79
C CYS A 512 -1.33 -29.74 -12.39
N PRO A 513 -0.84 -31.00 -12.29
CA PRO A 513 -0.60 -31.62 -11.00
C PRO A 513 0.37 -30.77 -10.17
N ARG A 514 -0.03 -30.40 -8.95
CA ARG A 514 0.91 -29.81 -8.00
C ARG A 514 2.04 -30.82 -7.78
N VAL A 515 3.29 -30.39 -8.00
CA VAL A 515 4.45 -31.10 -7.49
C VAL A 515 4.32 -31.11 -5.95
N PRO A 516 4.30 -32.27 -5.29
CA PRO A 516 4.20 -32.33 -3.83
C PRO A 516 5.48 -31.72 -3.24
N GLY A 517 5.37 -30.62 -2.48
CA GLY A 517 6.54 -30.07 -1.75
C GLY A 517 6.60 -28.57 -1.47
N ALA A 518 5.60 -27.76 -1.84
CA ALA A 518 5.57 -26.34 -1.44
C ALA A 518 4.60 -26.15 -0.27
N ASN A 519 5.16 -26.20 0.95
CA ASN A 519 4.53 -25.72 2.19
C ASN A 519 4.83 -24.23 2.39
#